data_AF-A0A1C3K7T6-F1
#
_entry.id   AF-A0A1C3K7T6-F1
#
_cell.length_a   1.000
_cell.length_b   1.000
_cell.length_c   1.000
_cell.angle_alpha   90.00
_cell.angle_beta   90.00
_cell.angle_gamma   90.00
#
_symmetry.space_group_name_H-M   'P 1'
#
loop_
_entity.id
_entity.type
_entity.pdbx_description
1 polymer ?
#
loop_
_entity_poly.entity_id
_entity_poly.type
_entity_poly.pdbx_seq_one_letter_code
_entity_poly.pdbx_strand_id
1 'polypeptide(L)' 'MNGIEFIVRDRAGWSPPIPPPAALPEESPEPPSRITDEEAAFIRSRRGFLYPTELAAQYGVTPSLISAIQLGQRRQEPK' A
#
# COMPACT_ATOMS: atom_id res chain seq x y z
N MET A 1 60.00 31.45 13.62
CA MET A 1 58.96 30.56 13.06
C MET A 1 58.31 29.85 14.23
N ASN A 2 57.15 30.33 14.69
CA ASN A 2 56.39 29.69 15.78
C ASN A 2 55.15 29.06 15.13
N GLY A 3 55.16 27.72 15.04
CA GLY A 3 54.07 26.94 14.48
C GLY A 3 52.87 26.98 15.40
N ILE A 4 51.71 27.36 14.86
CA ILE A 4 50.43 27.31 15.56
C ILE A 4 49.98 25.85 15.52
N GLU A 5 49.99 25.16 16.66
CA GLU A 5 49.41 23.81 16.76
C GLU A 5 47.88 23.91 16.69
N PHE A 6 47.31 23.32 15.64
CA PHE A 6 45.86 23.14 15.51
C PHE A 6 45.40 22.06 16.49
N ILE A 7 44.86 22.47 17.63
CA ILE A 7 44.11 21.57 18.51
C ILE A 7 42.77 21.31 17.83
N VAL A 8 42.65 20.16 17.15
CA VAL A 8 41.37 19.65 16.68
C VAL A 8 40.56 19.26 17.91
N ARG A 9 39.67 20.16 18.32
CA ARG A 9 38.71 19.90 19.38
C ARG A 9 37.75 18.85 18.87
N ASP A 10 37.99 17.60 19.25
CA ASP A 10 37.12 16.48 18.92
C ASP A 10 35.72 16.81 19.43
N ARG A 11 34.83 17.09 18.49
CA ARG A 11 33.45 17.48 18.74
C ARG A 11 32.59 16.22 18.77
N ALA A 12 33.06 15.15 19.42
CA ALA A 12 32.25 13.99 19.79
C ALA A 12 31.24 14.44 20.87
N GLY A 13 30.27 15.23 20.42
CA GLY A 13 29.02 15.43 21.12
C GLY A 13 28.38 14.06 21.29
N TRP A 14 28.14 13.72 22.55
CA TRP A 14 27.37 12.56 22.95
C TRP A 14 26.16 12.39 22.03
N SER A 15 26.11 11.30 21.26
CA SER A 15 24.96 10.96 20.42
C SER A 15 24.00 10.12 21.27
N PRO A 16 22.77 10.60 21.56
CA PRO A 16 21.79 9.75 22.22
C PRO A 16 21.49 8.54 21.34
N PRO A 17 21.28 7.34 21.90
CA PRO A 17 20.83 6.20 21.12
C PRO A 17 19.44 6.53 20.55
N ILE A 18 19.35 6.64 19.23
CA ILE A 18 18.07 6.81 18.53
C ILE A 18 17.30 5.49 18.72
N PRO A 19 16.09 5.49 19.31
CA PRO A 19 15.30 4.28 19.40
C PRO A 19 14.97 3.78 17.98
N PRO A 20 14.93 2.46 17.75
CA PRO A 20 14.52 1.93 16.46
C PRO A 20 13.12 2.45 16.13
N PRO A 21 12.82 2.74 14.85
CA PRO A 21 11.47 3.11 14.45
C PRO A 21 10.50 2.03 14.92
N ALA A 22 9.40 2.45 15.56
CA ALA A 22 8.33 1.54 15.95
C ALA A 22 7.91 0.73 14.71
N ALA A 23 7.85 -0.59 14.85
CA ALA A 23 7.30 -1.43 13.79
C ALA A 23 5.90 -0.91 13.47
N LEU A 24 5.72 -0.39 12.26
CA LEU A 24 4.39 -0.08 11.76
C LEU A 24 3.58 -1.38 11.88
N PRO A 25 2.30 -1.32 12.32
CA PRO A 25 1.47 -2.50 12.28
C PRO A 25 1.55 -3.05 10.86
N GLU A 26 2.03 -4.29 10.72
CA GLU A 26 1.90 -5.02 9.47
C GLU A 26 0.40 -5.05 9.20
N GLU A 27 -0.04 -4.20 8.28
CA GLU A 27 -1.35 -4.28 7.67
C GLU A 27 -1.33 -5.61 6.92
N SER A 28 -1.65 -6.66 7.67
CA SER A 28 -1.78 -8.02 7.17
C SER A 28 -2.71 -7.89 5.97
N PRO A 29 -2.28 -8.19 4.74
CA PRO A 29 -3.17 -8.08 3.59
C PRO A 29 -4.25 -9.12 3.84
N GLU A 30 -5.41 -8.66 4.29
CA GLU A 30 -6.58 -9.52 4.41
C GLU A 30 -6.72 -10.24 3.07
N PRO A 31 -6.88 -11.59 3.08
CA PRO A 31 -7.02 -12.32 1.84
C PRO A 31 -8.15 -11.66 1.06
N PRO A 32 -7.94 -11.33 -0.24
CA PRO A 32 -8.87 -10.51 -0.99
C PRO A 32 -10.25 -11.10 -0.83
N SER A 33 -11.17 -10.33 -0.24
CA SER A 33 -12.55 -10.75 -0.04
C SER A 33 -13.07 -11.19 -1.40
N ARG A 34 -13.39 -12.48 -1.51
CA ARG A 34 -13.74 -13.11 -2.77
C ARG A 34 -15.05 -12.46 -3.23
N ILE A 35 -14.98 -11.58 -4.22
CA ILE A 35 -16.16 -10.93 -4.80
C ILE A 35 -17.17 -12.02 -5.18
N THR A 36 -18.35 -11.98 -4.57
CA THR A 36 -19.43 -12.91 -4.85
C THR A 36 -20.08 -12.60 -6.20
N ASP A 37 -20.87 -13.54 -6.71
CA ASP A 37 -21.54 -13.34 -7.99
C ASP A 37 -22.60 -12.24 -7.97
N GLU A 38 -23.22 -12.03 -6.81
CA GLU A 38 -24.17 -10.94 -6.59
C GLU A 38 -23.44 -9.58 -6.60
N GLU A 39 -22.32 -9.47 -5.89
CA GLU A 39 -21.48 -8.26 -5.88
C GLU A 39 -20.89 -7.98 -7.26
N ALA A 40 -20.47 -9.02 -7.99
CA ALA A 40 -19.98 -8.88 -9.36
C ALA A 40 -21.08 -8.40 -10.32
N ALA A 41 -22.34 -8.79 -10.10
CA ALA A 41 -23.48 -8.29 -10.87
C ALA A 41 -23.77 -6.81 -10.55
N PHE A 42 -23.67 -6.42 -9.27
CA PHE A 42 -23.78 -5.04 -8.85
C PHE A 42 -22.67 -4.16 -9.42
N ILE A 43 -21.41 -4.60 -9.34
CA ILE A 43 -20.26 -3.87 -9.91
C ILE A 43 -20.43 -3.68 -11.42
N ARG A 44 -20.96 -4.69 -12.12
CA ARG A 44 -21.30 -4.59 -13.56
C ARG A 44 -22.40 -3.57 -13.84
N SER A 45 -23.45 -3.51 -13.02
CA SER A 45 -24.55 -2.55 -13.22
C SER A 45 -24.13 -1.11 -12.96
N ARG A 46 -23.07 -0.88 -12.16
CA ARG A 46 -22.49 0.43 -11.87
C ARG A 46 -21.47 0.92 -12.89
N ARG A 47 -21.22 0.19 -13.98
CA ARG A 47 -20.29 0.60 -15.03
C ARG A 47 -20.69 1.96 -15.61
N GLY A 48 -19.79 2.93 -15.53
CA GLY A 48 -20.00 4.31 -16.00
C GLY A 48 -20.65 5.25 -14.98
N PHE A 49 -21.08 4.74 -13.82
CA PHE A 49 -21.64 5.56 -12.72
C PHE A 49 -20.63 5.79 -11.60
N LEU A 50 -19.80 4.80 -11.30
CA LEU A 50 -18.79 4.85 -10.24
C LEU A 50 -17.41 4.54 -10.81
N TYR A 51 -16.38 5.19 -10.28
CA TYR A 51 -15.01 4.92 -10.70
C TYR A 51 -14.54 3.57 -10.15
N PRO A 52 -13.73 2.80 -10.92
CA PRO A 52 -13.20 1.52 -10.46
C PRO A 52 -12.39 1.61 -9.16
N THR A 53 -11.77 2.76 -8.87
CA THR A 53 -11.01 3.03 -7.63
C THR A 53 -11.91 3.16 -6.40
N GLU A 54 -13.09 3.75 -6.52
CA GLU A 54 -14.04 3.89 -5.42
C GLU A 54 -14.64 2.53 -5.05
N LEU A 55 -15.04 1.76 -6.06
CA LEU A 55 -15.51 0.39 -5.88
C LEU A 55 -14.41 -0.51 -5.31
N ALA A 56 -13.16 -0.36 -5.79
CA ALA A 56 -12.02 -1.11 -5.27
C ALA A 56 -11.80 -0.88 -3.78
N ALA A 57 -11.87 0.37 -3.32
CA ALA A 57 -11.77 0.71 -1.90
C ALA A 57 -12.93 0.15 -1.09
N GLN A 58 -14.16 0.21 -1.62
CA GLN A 58 -15.35 -0.32 -0.94
C GLN A 58 -15.30 -1.83 -0.73
N TYR A 59 -14.78 -2.57 -1.71
CA TYR A 59 -14.73 -4.04 -1.68
C TYR A 59 -13.37 -4.59 -1.22
N GLY A 60 -12.40 -3.74 -0.88
CA GLY A 60 -11.05 -4.18 -0.49
C GLY A 60 -10.30 -4.93 -1.60
N VAL A 61 -10.54 -4.58 -2.86
CA VAL A 61 -9.94 -5.24 -4.03
C VAL A 61 -9.16 -4.26 -4.91
N THR A 62 -8.45 -4.79 -5.91
CA THR A 62 -7.72 -3.92 -6.85
C THR A 62 -8.67 -3.27 -7.87
N PRO A 63 -8.43 -2.02 -8.30
CA PRO A 63 -9.18 -1.37 -9.38
C PRO A 63 -9.16 -2.17 -10.70
N SER A 64 -8.08 -2.90 -10.93
CA SER A 64 -7.93 -3.82 -12.07
C SER A 64 -8.95 -4.97 -12.00
N LEU A 65 -9.22 -5.51 -10.81
CA LEU A 65 -10.24 -6.55 -10.63
C LEU A 65 -11.65 -6.00 -10.90
N ILE A 66 -11.96 -4.81 -10.38
CA ILE A 66 -13.24 -4.13 -10.66
C ILE A 66 -13.41 -3.91 -12.17
N SER A 67 -12.37 -3.42 -12.84
CA SER A 67 -12.39 -3.20 -14.29
C SER A 67 -12.59 -4.51 -15.05
N ALA A 68 -11.92 -5.59 -14.64
CA ALA A 68 -12.10 -6.92 -15.23
C ALA A 68 -13.55 -7.42 -15.06
N ILE A 69 -14.14 -7.25 -13.88
CA ILE A 69 -15.54 -7.60 -13.60
C ILE A 69 -16.50 -6.78 -14.48
N GLN A 70 -16.30 -5.47 -14.59
CA GLN A 70 -17.12 -4.58 -15.43
C GLN A 70 -17.03 -4.94 -16.92
N LEU A 71 -15.88 -5.43 -17.37
CA LEU A 71 -15.66 -5.92 -18.74
C LEU A 71 -16.19 -7.35 -18.95
N GLY A 72 -16.67 -8.03 -17.91
CA GLY A 72 -17.10 -9.42 -17.97
C GLY A 72 -15.94 -10.42 -18.13
N GLN A 73 -14.70 -9.97 -17.94
CA GLN A 73 -13.52 -10.82 -17.96
C GLN A 73 -13.36 -11.47 -16.58
N ARG A 74 -14.18 -12.48 -16.28
CA ARG A 74 -13.81 -13.41 -15.20
C ARG A 74 -12.47 -14.03 -15.60
N ARG A 75 -11.39 -13.75 -14.84
CA ARG A 75 -10.21 -14.62 -14.88
C ARG A 75 -10.71 -16.02 -14.55
N GLN A 76 -10.73 -16.89 -15.55
CA GLN A 76 -10.86 -18.31 -15.32
C GLN A 76 -9.56 -18.74 -14.65
N GLU A 77 -9.62 -19.03 -13.36
CA GLU A 77 -8.54 -19.72 -12.67
C GLU A 77 -8.44 -21.12 -13.29
N PRO A 78 -7.27 -21.55 -13.81
CA PRO A 78 -7.13 -22.90 -14.33
C PRO A 78 -7.31 -23.90 -13.18
N LYS A 79 -8.14 -24.91 -13.45
CA LYS A 79 -8.53 -26.01 -12.57
C LYS A 79 -7.35 -26.88 -12.15
#